data_AF-A0A7L9BLQ2-F1
#
_entry.id   AF-A0A7L9BLQ2-F1
#
_cell.length_a   1.000
_cell.length_b   1.000
_cell.length_c   1.000
_cell.angle_alpha   90.00
_cell.angle_beta   90.00
_cell.angle_gamma   90.00
#
_symmetry.space_group_name_H-M   'P 1'
#
loop_
_entity.id
_entity.type
_entity.pdbx_description
1 polymer ?
#
loop_
_entity_poly.entity_id
_entity_poly.type
_entity_poly.pdbx_seq_one_letter_code
_entity_poly.pdbx_strand_id
1 'polypeptide(L)'
;MTTPPDESAPGWVNTLAILAMIAGLFATALFEVLLLASAPNGKPDYLARLKAWMLAGLLVATLSLAGSIWLLVVGRPWAAVGVGSAPVAFAILAVVIIARVERP
;
A
#
# COMPACT_ATOMS: atom_id res chain seq x y z
N MET A 1 -23.44 -3.46 -32.84
CA MET A 1 -22.95 -3.43 -31.45
C MET A 1 -21.67 -2.61 -31.49
N THR A 2 -21.81 -1.30 -31.34
CA THR A 2 -20.71 -0.33 -31.47
C THR A 2 -19.87 -0.41 -30.22
N THR A 3 -18.60 -0.80 -30.37
CA THR A 3 -17.58 -0.70 -29.33
C THR A 3 -17.60 0.72 -28.73
N PRO A 4 -17.64 0.89 -27.40
CA PRO A 4 -17.55 2.21 -26.81
C PRO A 4 -16.22 2.86 -27.22
N PRO A 5 -16.20 4.19 -27.39
CA PRO A 5 -15.06 4.91 -27.92
C PRO A 5 -13.86 4.74 -27.00
N ASP A 6 -12.71 4.69 -27.63
CA ASP A 6 -11.36 4.71 -27.07
C ASP A 6 -11.23 5.69 -25.90
N GLU A 7 -11.50 5.24 -24.68
CA GLU A 7 -11.02 5.90 -23.47
C GLU A 7 -9.55 5.50 -23.30
N SER A 8 -8.72 5.88 -24.26
CA SER A 8 -7.27 5.87 -24.08
C SER A 8 -7.00 6.86 -22.94
N ALA A 9 -6.91 6.33 -21.72
CA ALA A 9 -6.67 7.13 -20.54
C ALA A 9 -5.47 8.05 -20.83
N PRO A 10 -5.59 9.35 -20.55
CA PRO A 10 -4.54 10.31 -20.88
C PRO A 10 -3.19 9.84 -20.34
N GLY A 11 -2.10 10.08 -21.06
CA GLY A 11 -0.76 9.64 -20.64
C GLY A 11 -0.37 10.05 -19.21
N TRP A 12 -0.94 11.15 -18.69
CA TRP A 12 -0.75 11.60 -17.31
C TRP A 12 -1.35 10.64 -16.26
N VAL A 13 -2.36 9.83 -16.60
CA VAL A 13 -2.93 8.83 -15.68
C VAL A 13 -1.93 7.71 -15.40
N ASN A 14 -1.12 7.32 -16.41
CA ASN A 14 -0.03 6.37 -16.21
C ASN A 14 1.04 6.96 -15.27
N THR A 15 1.36 8.24 -15.43
CA THR A 15 2.25 8.96 -14.50
C THR A 15 1.70 8.93 -13.07
N LEU A 16 0.40 9.18 -12.89
CA LEU A 16 -0.23 9.10 -11.57
C LEU A 16 -0.18 7.70 -10.98
N ALA A 17 -0.37 6.65 -11.79
CA ALA A 17 -0.30 5.27 -11.32
C ALA A 17 1.12 4.95 -10.81
N ILE A 18 2.15 5.36 -11.54
CA ILE A 18 3.54 5.21 -11.14
C ILE A 18 3.82 5.98 -9.84
N LEU A 19 3.37 7.23 -9.75
CA LEU A 19 3.51 8.03 -8.53
C LEU A 19 2.80 7.40 -7.33
N ALA A 20 1.61 6.83 -7.53
CA ALA A 20 0.87 6.12 -6.49
C ALA A 20 1.64 4.87 -6.02
N MET A 21 2.22 4.10 -6.93
CA MET A 21 3.05 2.93 -6.58
C MET A 21 4.31 3.35 -5.80
N ILE A 22 5.00 4.41 -6.21
CA ILE A 22 6.15 4.96 -5.47
C ILE A 22 5.73 5.42 -4.07
N ALA A 23 4.62 6.16 -3.96
CA ALA A 23 4.08 6.58 -2.68
C ALA A 23 3.70 5.38 -1.79
N GLY A 24 3.13 4.32 -2.35
CA GLY A 24 2.83 3.08 -1.65
C GLY A 24 4.08 2.38 -1.10
N LEU A 25 5.16 2.31 -1.89
CA LEU A 25 6.44 1.76 -1.43
C LEU A 25 7.05 2.60 -0.30
N PHE A 26 7.04 3.93 -0.45
CA PHE A 26 7.50 4.85 0.60
C PHE A 26 6.68 4.74 1.88
N ALA A 27 5.36 4.66 1.78
CA ALA A 27 4.47 4.50 2.94
C ALA A 27 4.73 3.17 3.66
N THR A 28 4.97 2.09 2.91
CA THR A 28 5.33 0.79 3.48
C THR A 28 6.67 0.89 4.22
N ALA A 29 7.70 1.48 3.60
CA ALA A 29 9.00 1.66 4.25
C ALA A 29 8.90 2.50 5.54
N LEU A 30 8.14 3.59 5.52
CA LEU A 30 7.91 4.42 6.70
C LEU A 30 7.15 3.67 7.80
N PHE A 31 6.16 2.86 7.43
CA PHE A 31 5.42 2.01 8.36
C PHE A 31 6.34 0.98 9.04
N GLU A 32 7.19 0.30 8.27
CA GLU A 32 8.19 -0.64 8.79
C GLU A 32 9.16 0.04 9.77
N VAL A 33 9.68 1.23 9.41
CA VAL A 33 10.56 2.02 10.28
C VAL A 33 9.86 2.38 11.59
N LEU A 34 8.58 2.78 11.54
CA LEU A 34 7.80 3.12 12.72
C LEU A 34 7.57 1.90 13.63
N LEU A 35 7.30 0.73 13.06
CA LEU A 35 7.19 -0.52 13.81
C LEU A 35 8.54 -0.91 14.44
N LEU A 36 9.63 -0.85 13.68
CA LEU A 36 10.98 -1.13 14.19
C LEU A 36 11.39 -0.19 15.31
N ALA A 37 11.07 1.11 15.20
CA ALA A 37 11.30 2.09 16.25
C ALA A 37 10.50 1.79 17.54
N SER A 38 9.38 1.07 17.42
CA SER A 38 8.54 0.67 18.55
C SER A 38 8.98 -0.66 19.20
N ALA A 39 9.88 -1.41 18.56
CA ALA A 39 10.36 -2.72 19.02
C ALA A 39 11.13 -2.74 20.37
N PRO A 40 11.88 -1.70 20.79
CA PRO A 40 12.63 -1.73 22.06
C PRO A 40 11.77 -1.83 23.32
N ASN A 41 10.46 -1.55 23.25
CA ASN A 41 9.57 -1.42 24.40
C ASN A 41 8.71 -2.67 24.71
N GLY A 42 8.94 -3.80 24.04
CA GLY A 42 7.99 -4.93 24.03
C GLY A 42 8.37 -6.17 24.84
N LYS A 43 7.42 -6.69 25.62
CA LYS A 43 7.38 -8.10 26.08
C LYS A 43 7.44 -9.06 24.86
N PRO A 44 7.90 -10.31 24.99
CA PRO A 44 8.04 -11.25 23.86
C PRO A 44 6.77 -11.40 22.99
N ASP A 45 5.57 -11.32 23.58
CA ASP A 45 4.29 -11.38 22.84
C ASP A 45 4.08 -10.16 21.91
N TYR A 46 4.63 -9.01 22.28
CA TYR A 46 4.53 -7.77 21.51
C TYR A 46 5.38 -7.84 20.24
N LEU A 47 6.56 -8.49 20.32
CA LEU A 47 7.43 -8.72 19.17
C LEU A 47 6.79 -9.62 18.11
N ALA A 48 6.05 -10.66 18.53
CA ALA A 48 5.34 -11.54 17.60
C ALA A 48 4.23 -10.80 16.85
N ARG A 49 3.45 -9.96 17.55
CA ARG A 49 2.41 -9.12 16.95
C ARG A 49 2.99 -8.08 16.00
N LEU A 50 4.11 -7.46 16.38
CA LEU A 50 4.80 -6.45 15.56
C LEU A 50 5.34 -7.06 14.27
N LYS A 51 5.96 -8.25 14.32
CA LYS A 51 6.37 -9.01 13.12
C LYS A 51 5.19 -9.36 12.21
N ALA A 52 4.04 -9.69 12.78
CA ALA A 52 2.83 -9.97 11.98
C ALA A 52 2.36 -8.72 11.20
N TRP A 53 2.43 -7.53 11.82
CA TRP A 53 2.11 -6.26 11.14
C TRP A 53 3.11 -5.93 10.04
N MET A 54 4.40 -6.15 10.26
CA MET A 54 5.45 -5.97 9.23
C MET A 54 5.18 -6.89 8.02
N LEU A 55 4.95 -8.20 8.27
CA LEU A 55 4.64 -9.15 7.20
C LEU A 55 3.36 -8.76 6.44
N ALA A 56 2.32 -8.29 7.15
CA ALA A 56 1.09 -7.82 6.52
C ALA A 56 1.35 -6.60 5.63
N GLY A 57 2.13 -5.62 6.10
CA GLY A 57 2.53 -4.45 5.32
C GLY A 57 3.28 -4.83 4.04
N LEU A 58 4.26 -5.72 4.16
CA LEU A 58 5.04 -6.22 3.03
C LEU A 58 4.18 -6.97 2.01
N LEU A 59 3.24 -7.80 2.47
CA LEU A 59 2.32 -8.53 1.60
C LEU A 59 1.41 -7.57 0.83
N VAL A 60 0.83 -6.58 1.51
CA VAL A 60 -0.02 -5.56 0.87
C VAL A 60 0.77 -4.78 -0.18
N ALA A 61 2.01 -4.37 0.14
CA ALA A 61 2.87 -3.67 -0.80
C ALA A 61 3.19 -4.51 -2.04
N THR A 62 3.53 -5.78 -1.86
CA THR A 62 3.90 -6.70 -2.95
C THR A 62 2.71 -6.98 -3.86
N LEU A 63 1.54 -7.28 -3.28
CA LEU A 63 0.31 -7.53 -4.04
C LEU A 63 -0.19 -6.27 -4.75
N SER A 64 -0.11 -5.12 -4.09
CA SER A 64 -0.44 -3.82 -4.69
C SER A 64 0.47 -3.52 -5.88
N LEU A 65 1.77 -3.72 -5.75
CA LEU A 65 2.72 -3.48 -6.84
C LEU A 65 2.44 -4.41 -8.02
N ALA A 66 2.32 -5.71 -7.78
CA ALA A 66 2.03 -6.69 -8.82
C ALA A 66 0.68 -6.41 -9.51
N GLY A 67 -0.36 -6.10 -8.75
CA GLY A 67 -1.68 -5.76 -9.26
C GLY A 67 -1.67 -4.47 -10.09
N SER A 68 -0.94 -3.45 -9.65
CA SER A 68 -0.84 -2.16 -10.36
C SER A 68 -0.09 -2.31 -11.69
N ILE A 69 1.00 -3.10 -11.72
CA ILE A 69 1.72 -3.42 -12.96
C ILE A 69 0.79 -4.15 -13.94
N TRP A 70 0.08 -5.18 -13.49
CA TRP A 70 -0.87 -5.92 -14.32
C TRP A 70 -1.96 -5.02 -14.90
N LEU A 71 -2.51 -4.11 -14.08
CA LEU A 71 -3.55 -3.18 -14.51
C LEU A 71 -3.05 -2.16 -15.54
N LEU A 72 -1.78 -1.75 -15.46
CA LEU A 72 -1.15 -0.94 -16.50
C LEU A 72 -0.98 -1.73 -17.81
N VAL A 73 -0.59 -3.00 -17.74
CA VAL A 73 -0.44 -3.88 -18.93
C VAL A 73 -1.79 -4.12 -19.62
N VAL A 74 -2.87 -4.28 -18.87
CA VAL A 74 -4.23 -4.48 -19.42
C VAL A 74 -4.90 -3.15 -19.85
N GLY A 75 -4.19 -2.01 -19.75
CA GLY A 75 -4.71 -0.72 -20.19
C GLY A 75 -5.78 -0.12 -19.26
N ARG A 76 -5.77 -0.47 -17.97
CA ARG A 76 -6.70 0.03 -16.94
C ARG A 76 -5.97 0.89 -15.89
N PRO A 77 -5.41 2.05 -16.26
CA PRO A 77 -4.52 2.81 -15.38
C PRO A 77 -5.25 3.47 -14.21
N TRP A 78 -6.53 3.79 -14.33
CA TRP A 78 -7.34 4.27 -13.20
C TRP A 78 -7.44 3.24 -12.07
N ALA A 79 -7.59 1.97 -12.42
CA ALA A 79 -7.56 0.90 -11.44
C ALA A 79 -6.15 0.72 -10.86
N ALA A 80 -5.10 0.91 -11.68
CA ALA A 80 -3.71 0.86 -11.21
C ALA A 80 -3.39 1.96 -10.18
N VAL A 81 -3.91 3.19 -10.34
CA VAL A 81 -3.79 4.25 -9.33
C VAL A 81 -4.42 3.81 -8.00
N GLY A 82 -5.65 3.28 -8.07
CA GLY A 82 -6.37 2.81 -6.88
C GLY A 82 -5.61 1.70 -6.16
N VAL A 83 -5.19 0.67 -6.90
CA VAL A 83 -4.43 -0.46 -6.34
C VAL A 83 -3.06 -0.01 -5.82
N GLY A 84 -2.37 0.90 -6.52
CA GLY A 84 -1.07 1.43 -6.12
C GLY A 84 -1.12 2.25 -4.83
N SER A 85 -2.28 2.85 -4.52
CA SER A 85 -2.51 3.59 -3.27
C SER A 85 -2.85 2.70 -2.06
N ALA A 86 -3.14 1.41 -2.27
CA ALA A 86 -3.53 0.49 -1.20
C ALA A 86 -2.54 0.40 -0.02
N PRO A 87 -1.19 0.39 -0.23
CA PRO A 87 -0.24 0.34 0.87
C PRO A 87 -0.27 1.61 1.73
N VAL A 88 -0.57 2.77 1.13
CA VAL A 88 -0.73 4.03 1.86
C VAL A 88 -1.95 3.95 2.78
N ALA A 89 -3.09 3.51 2.25
CA ALA A 89 -4.31 3.35 3.03
C ALA A 89 -4.12 2.33 4.16
N PHE A 90 -3.43 1.22 3.88
CA PHE A 90 -3.09 0.22 4.89
C PHE A 90 -2.21 0.79 5.99
N ALA A 91 -1.13 1.51 5.65
CA ALA A 91 -0.24 2.12 6.64
C ALA A 91 -1.01 3.09 7.56
N ILE A 92 -1.89 3.93 7.00
CA ILE A 92 -2.72 4.85 7.79
C ILE A 92 -3.65 4.08 8.73
N LEU A 93 -4.39 3.08 8.21
CA LEU A 93 -5.29 2.26 9.01
C LEU A 93 -4.57 1.51 10.11
N ALA A 94 -3.43 0.89 9.80
CA ALA A 94 -2.62 0.16 10.76
C ALA A 94 -2.12 1.08 11.88
N VAL A 95 -1.62 2.28 11.56
CA VAL A 95 -1.23 3.29 12.55
C VAL A 95 -2.41 3.71 13.43
N VAL A 96 -3.58 3.95 12.84
CA VAL A 96 -4.79 4.31 13.61
C VAL A 96 -5.20 3.17 14.55
N ILE A 97 -5.18 1.93 14.08
CA ILE A 97 -5.53 0.75 14.89
C ILE A 97 -4.54 0.60 16.05
N ILE A 98 -3.23 0.60 15.77
CA ILE A 98 -2.17 0.49 16.78
C ILE A 98 -2.33 1.63 17.80
N ALA A 99 -2.45 2.87 17.35
CA ALA A 99 -2.60 4.04 18.22
C ALA A 99 -3.91 4.09 19.02
N ARG A 100 -4.95 3.35 18.63
CA ARG A 100 -6.23 3.29 19.35
C ARG A 100 -6.30 2.10 20.30
N VAL A 101 -5.75 0.96 19.90
CA VAL A 101 -5.75 -0.27 20.70
C VAL A 101 -4.71 -0.21 21.83
N GLU A 102 -3.65 0.59 21.67
CA GLU A 102 -2.56 0.72 22.65
C GLU A 102 -2.66 1.97 23.53
N ARG A 103 -3.75 2.76 23.40
CA ARG A 103 -4.05 3.80 24.39
C ARG A 103 -4.54 3.13 25.68
N PRO A 104 -3.86 3.37 26.83
CA PRO A 104 -4.31 2.88 28.14
C PRO A 104 -5.65 3.47 28.56
#